data_AF-A0A1G4JHI0-F1
#
_entry.id   AF-A0A1G4JHI0-F1
#
_cell.length_a   1.000
_cell.length_b   1.000
_cell.length_c   1.000
_cell.angle_alpha   90.00
_cell.angle_beta   90.00
_cell.angle_gamma   90.00
#
_symmetry.space_group_name_H-M   'P 1'
#
loop_
_entity.id
_entity.type
_entity.pdbx_description
1 polymer ?
#
loop_
_entity_poly.entity_id
_entity_poly.type
_entity_poly.pdbx_seq_one_letter_code
_entity_poly.pdbx_strand_id
1 'polypeptide(L)'
;MSDAYVETLGHMVSLLQEYKPGLITLDNVTRLCKTLRLESFTDNIDSNTVRLSAASNIIVIDMDFHKSEKQVKDVKMVLASNFDNFNYYNDGDNGNILFNALNCFPDLQTFYYNLKFLSVLDTHSIVETEAASSPKREKVDLFRYFTELPEQLRSYFKDAGINAELRTNVDNKFGIYVFSEDVQIAKISIEECDSSLADRFYDYRYVNHGWSCESLESVTSGVMLTLQICDTNMHFPQELISRDLVLDAEYQSPFNIVNHQKSILLFNEATSSLIPASKFNISNENIDLLGELLKWVTWWQKVLSKVLQALKCPAPQPLLETKTRQSSNSAIMASQRRTSITRRRRSSQKGHRPSLNDSSMMKDGGLQQFTLNEVMSQAVIEDDEPGEKTDLILDEDSVTLGNERCDSQMGVDEWNAFMEKFMQLVVA
;
A
#
# COMPACT_ATOMS: atom_id res chain seq x y z
N MET A 1 -18.70 -20.58 -1.19
CA MET A 1 -17.62 -20.86 -2.16
C MET A 1 -17.89 -20.01 -3.38
N SER A 2 -17.13 -18.95 -3.51
CA SER A 2 -17.13 -18.09 -4.70
C SER A 2 -16.40 -18.83 -5.83
N ASP A 3 -16.88 -18.69 -7.05
CA ASP A 3 -16.30 -19.33 -8.24
C ASP A 3 -15.01 -18.58 -8.60
N ALA A 4 -13.88 -19.29 -8.73
CA ALA A 4 -12.58 -18.72 -9.11
C ALA A 4 -12.66 -17.93 -10.43
N TYR A 5 -13.59 -18.28 -11.33
CA TYR A 5 -13.87 -17.50 -12.53
C TYR A 5 -14.44 -16.11 -12.21
N VAL A 6 -15.36 -16.02 -11.23
CA VAL A 6 -15.99 -14.76 -10.81
C VAL A 6 -14.97 -13.87 -10.09
N GLU A 7 -14.12 -14.44 -9.23
CA GLU A 7 -13.02 -13.70 -8.60
C GLU A 7 -12.01 -13.19 -9.63
N THR A 8 -11.60 -14.04 -10.59
CA THR A 8 -10.65 -13.63 -11.64
C THR A 8 -11.25 -12.57 -12.56
N LEU A 9 -12.52 -12.70 -12.94
CA LEU A 9 -13.23 -11.71 -13.75
C LEU A 9 -13.40 -10.41 -12.98
N GLY A 10 -13.74 -10.46 -11.70
CA GLY A 10 -13.81 -9.30 -10.81
C GLY A 10 -12.46 -8.58 -10.73
N HIS A 11 -11.38 -9.34 -10.58
CA HIS A 11 -10.02 -8.78 -10.56
C HIS A 11 -9.63 -8.17 -11.91
N MET A 12 -9.92 -8.82 -13.04
CA MET A 12 -9.70 -8.26 -14.38
C MET A 12 -10.51 -6.97 -14.61
N VAL A 13 -11.77 -6.95 -14.16
CA VAL A 13 -12.64 -5.77 -14.26
C VAL A 13 -12.10 -4.64 -13.41
N SER A 14 -11.68 -4.91 -12.17
CA SER A 14 -11.03 -3.92 -11.29
C SER A 14 -9.78 -3.35 -11.94
N LEU A 15 -8.89 -4.22 -12.44
CA LEU A 15 -7.64 -3.82 -13.07
C LEU A 15 -7.86 -2.99 -14.35
N LEU A 16 -8.89 -3.29 -15.14
CA LEU A 16 -9.29 -2.51 -16.32
C LEU A 16 -10.06 -1.22 -15.98
N GLN A 17 -10.72 -1.16 -14.81
CA GLN A 17 -11.36 0.05 -14.30
C GLN A 17 -10.31 1.02 -13.73
N GLU A 18 -9.30 0.50 -13.03
CA GLU A 18 -8.15 1.27 -12.52
C GLU A 18 -7.19 1.70 -13.65
N TYR A 19 -7.02 0.87 -14.68
CA TYR A 19 -6.21 1.19 -15.85
C TYR A 19 -6.96 2.07 -16.86
N LYS A 20 -7.02 3.39 -16.59
CA LYS A 20 -7.38 4.39 -17.62
C LYS A 20 -6.60 5.71 -17.55
N PRO A 21 -5.27 5.74 -17.69
CA PRO A 21 -4.61 6.99 -18.04
C PRO A 21 -4.72 7.22 -19.56
N GLY A 22 -5.89 7.69 -20.00
CA GLY A 22 -6.00 8.36 -21.29
C GLY A 22 -5.29 9.72 -21.26
N LEU A 23 -4.95 10.28 -22.43
CA LEU A 23 -4.44 11.65 -22.51
C LEU A 23 -5.47 12.65 -21.99
N ILE A 24 -5.00 13.74 -21.38
CA ILE A 24 -5.87 14.83 -20.93
C ILE A 24 -6.43 15.55 -22.17
N THR A 25 -7.69 15.26 -22.47
CA THR A 25 -8.47 15.92 -23.52
C THR A 25 -9.89 16.12 -23.02
N LEU A 26 -10.58 17.14 -23.51
CA LEU A 26 -11.97 17.43 -23.16
C LEU A 26 -12.86 16.17 -23.23
N ASP A 27 -12.79 15.43 -24.33
CA ASP A 27 -13.57 14.20 -24.54
C ASP A 27 -13.22 13.09 -23.54
N ASN A 28 -11.94 12.88 -23.24
CA ASN A 28 -11.53 11.87 -22.26
C ASN A 28 -11.96 12.27 -20.83
N VAL A 29 -11.84 13.54 -20.46
CA VAL A 29 -12.31 14.07 -19.17
C VAL A 29 -13.83 13.90 -19.06
N THR A 30 -14.59 14.27 -20.10
CA THR A 30 -16.05 14.07 -20.14
C THR A 30 -16.42 12.59 -19.98
N ARG A 31 -15.71 11.67 -20.67
CA ARG A 31 -15.96 10.22 -20.54
C ARG A 31 -15.64 9.70 -19.15
N LEU A 32 -14.60 10.24 -18.51
CA LEU A 32 -14.22 9.88 -17.14
C LEU A 32 -15.30 10.32 -16.14
N CYS A 33 -15.76 11.57 -16.22
CA CYS A 33 -16.86 12.07 -15.41
C CYS A 33 -18.12 11.19 -15.55
N LYS A 34 -18.49 10.84 -16.79
CA LYS A 34 -19.62 9.93 -17.06
C LYS A 34 -19.42 8.52 -16.47
N THR A 35 -18.18 8.01 -16.48
CA THR A 35 -17.86 6.69 -15.89
C THR A 35 -18.09 6.70 -14.38
N LEU A 36 -17.80 7.82 -13.73
CA LEU A 36 -18.05 8.06 -12.31
C LEU A 36 -19.48 8.60 -12.03
N ARG A 37 -20.39 8.46 -13.00
CA ARG A 37 -21.81 8.86 -12.89
C ARG A 37 -22.04 10.35 -12.60
N LEU A 38 -21.06 11.20 -12.92
CA LEU A 38 -21.23 12.65 -12.89
C LEU A 38 -21.94 13.11 -14.15
N GLU A 39 -23.00 13.90 -13.98
CA GLU A 39 -23.64 14.60 -15.08
C GLU A 39 -22.68 15.64 -15.63
N SER A 40 -22.53 15.70 -16.96
CA SER A 40 -21.57 16.61 -17.59
C SER A 40 -22.21 17.40 -18.72
N PHE A 41 -21.95 18.71 -18.73
CA PHE A 41 -22.38 19.65 -19.75
C PHE A 41 -21.20 20.46 -20.27
N THR A 42 -21.29 20.89 -21.52
CA THR A 42 -20.20 21.61 -22.18
C THR A 42 -20.73 22.89 -22.79
N ASP A 43 -20.21 24.02 -22.32
CA ASP A 43 -20.66 25.35 -22.70
C ASP A 43 -19.52 26.18 -23.31
N ASN A 44 -19.86 27.04 -24.27
CA ASN A 44 -18.92 28.00 -24.83
C ASN A 44 -18.99 29.30 -24.01
N ILE A 45 -18.01 29.53 -23.15
CA ILE A 45 -17.95 30.75 -22.32
C ILE A 45 -17.56 31.96 -23.18
N ASP A 46 -16.56 31.80 -24.04
CA ASP A 46 -16.09 32.86 -24.94
C ASP A 46 -15.55 32.29 -26.27
N SER A 47 -14.92 33.13 -27.11
CA SER A 47 -14.39 32.72 -28.42
C SER A 47 -13.22 31.73 -28.33
N ASN A 48 -12.54 31.63 -27.19
CA ASN A 48 -11.34 30.81 -26.98
C ASN A 48 -11.44 29.81 -25.80
N THR A 49 -12.51 29.86 -25.01
CA THR A 49 -12.70 29.05 -23.80
C THR A 49 -13.96 28.18 -23.92
N VAL A 50 -13.81 26.89 -23.61
CA VAL A 50 -14.92 25.94 -23.44
C VAL A 50 -14.94 25.50 -21.98
N ARG A 51 -16.10 25.54 -21.34
CA ARG A 51 -16.29 24.99 -20.01
C ARG A 51 -16.86 23.59 -20.10
N LEU A 52 -16.23 22.64 -19.41
CA LEU A 52 -16.85 21.37 -19.04
C LEU A 52 -17.24 21.49 -17.58
N SER A 53 -18.53 21.40 -17.31
CA SER A 53 -19.03 21.34 -15.94
C SER A 53 -19.48 19.93 -15.66
N ALA A 54 -19.05 19.38 -14.53
CA ALA A 54 -19.44 18.07 -14.03
C ALA A 54 -20.15 18.25 -12.68
N ALA A 55 -21.32 17.64 -12.50
CA ALA A 55 -22.12 17.75 -11.30
C ALA A 55 -22.65 16.39 -10.83
N SER A 56 -22.92 16.30 -9.55
CA SER A 56 -23.59 15.16 -8.91
C SER A 56 -24.53 15.66 -7.82
N ASN A 57 -24.76 14.89 -6.76
CA ASN A 57 -25.72 15.24 -5.69
C ASN A 57 -25.30 16.50 -4.92
N ILE A 58 -24.00 16.63 -4.62
CA ILE A 58 -23.42 17.70 -3.80
C ILE A 58 -22.35 18.44 -4.59
N ILE A 59 -21.47 17.74 -5.31
CA ILE A 59 -20.32 18.37 -5.98
C ILE A 59 -20.72 19.00 -7.33
N VAL A 60 -20.16 20.17 -7.61
CA VAL A 60 -20.14 20.81 -8.92
C VAL A 60 -18.71 21.24 -9.24
N ILE A 61 -18.16 20.76 -10.36
CA ILE A 61 -16.80 21.01 -10.81
C ILE A 61 -16.84 21.66 -12.20
N ASP A 62 -16.42 22.92 -12.27
CA ASP A 62 -16.27 23.67 -13.51
C ASP A 62 -14.81 23.59 -13.99
N MET A 63 -14.58 23.13 -15.21
CA MET A 63 -13.26 23.01 -15.84
C MET A 63 -13.22 23.81 -17.14
N ASP A 64 -12.41 24.87 -17.19
CA ASP A 64 -12.24 25.71 -18.36
C ASP A 64 -11.08 25.21 -19.22
N PHE A 65 -11.31 25.03 -20.53
CA PHE A 65 -10.32 24.58 -21.52
C PHE A 65 -10.09 25.63 -22.59
N HIS A 66 -8.84 25.75 -23.05
CA HIS A 66 -8.51 26.50 -24.25
C HIS A 66 -8.91 25.74 -25.52
N LYS A 67 -9.70 26.38 -26.40
CA LYS A 67 -10.16 25.81 -27.69
C LYS A 67 -9.01 25.49 -28.63
N SER A 68 -7.99 26.35 -28.67
CA SER A 68 -6.84 26.22 -29.56
C SER A 68 -5.80 25.20 -29.07
N GLU A 69 -5.57 25.16 -27.76
CA GLU A 69 -4.42 24.46 -27.17
C GLU A 69 -4.80 23.15 -26.47
N LYS A 70 -6.10 22.86 -26.30
CA LYS A 70 -6.63 21.70 -25.54
C LYS A 70 -6.06 21.60 -24.11
N GLN A 71 -5.49 22.68 -23.59
CA GLN A 71 -4.98 22.78 -22.22
C GLN A 71 -6.08 23.27 -21.28
N VAL A 72 -5.98 22.83 -20.03
CA VAL A 72 -6.85 23.30 -18.94
C VAL A 72 -6.38 24.68 -18.49
N LYS A 73 -7.31 25.62 -18.42
CA LYS A 73 -7.10 27.01 -18.04
C LYS A 73 -7.38 27.23 -16.56
N ASP A 74 -8.47 26.65 -16.04
CA ASP A 74 -8.91 26.80 -14.66
C ASP A 74 -9.81 25.63 -14.25
N VAL A 75 -9.85 25.32 -12.96
CA VAL A 75 -10.79 24.36 -12.37
C VAL A 75 -11.34 24.91 -11.07
N LYS A 76 -12.67 24.91 -10.89
CA LYS A 76 -13.32 25.34 -9.65
C LYS A 76 -14.27 24.27 -9.15
N MET A 77 -14.27 24.07 -7.84
CA MET A 77 -15.21 23.18 -7.17
C MET A 77 -16.12 23.99 -6.25
N VAL A 78 -17.41 23.66 -6.29
CA VAL A 78 -18.45 24.19 -5.41
C VAL A 78 -19.23 23.00 -4.85
N LEU A 79 -19.62 23.11 -3.58
CA LEU A 79 -20.52 22.14 -2.94
C LEU A 79 -21.93 22.74 -2.85
N ALA A 80 -22.94 21.95 -3.19
CA ALA A 80 -24.35 22.27 -3.00
C ALA A 80 -24.84 21.97 -1.56
N SER A 81 -23.92 21.66 -0.65
CA SER A 81 -24.18 21.50 0.78
C SER A 81 -24.09 22.82 1.54
N ASN A 82 -24.70 22.86 2.73
CA ASN A 82 -24.51 23.97 3.69
C ASN A 82 -23.08 24.08 4.22
N PHE A 83 -22.23 23.09 3.92
CA PHE A 83 -20.80 23.11 4.20
C PHE A 83 -20.03 23.56 2.95
N ASP A 84 -19.36 24.71 3.03
CA ASP A 84 -18.61 25.34 1.94
C ASP A 84 -17.08 25.31 2.15
N ASN A 85 -16.60 24.84 3.30
CA ASN A 85 -15.20 24.91 3.72
C ASN A 85 -14.37 23.67 3.37
N PHE A 86 -14.80 22.84 2.42
CA PHE A 86 -14.04 21.67 2.04
C PHE A 86 -12.72 22.06 1.35
N ASN A 87 -11.60 21.57 1.89
CA ASN A 87 -10.28 21.90 1.37
C ASN A 87 -9.90 21.03 0.17
N TYR A 88 -9.84 21.64 -1.02
CA TYR A 88 -9.34 21.01 -2.25
C TYR A 88 -8.02 21.61 -2.75
N TYR A 89 -7.26 22.21 -1.83
CA TYR A 89 -5.91 22.71 -2.08
C TYR A 89 -4.88 21.76 -1.47
N ASN A 90 -3.75 21.65 -2.16
CA ASN A 90 -2.61 20.82 -1.80
C ASN A 90 -1.86 21.44 -0.60
N ASP A 91 -1.42 20.61 0.33
CA ASP A 91 -0.66 21.09 1.49
C ASP A 91 0.75 21.54 1.08
N GLY A 92 1.19 22.66 1.63
CA GLY A 92 2.46 23.31 1.28
C GLY A 92 2.34 24.38 0.18
N ASP A 93 2.08 24.01 -1.07
CA ASP A 93 2.04 24.97 -2.20
C ASP A 93 0.68 25.66 -2.41
N ASN A 94 -0.36 25.19 -1.68
CA ASN A 94 -1.73 25.66 -1.80
C ASN A 94 -2.26 25.60 -3.25
N GLY A 95 -1.73 24.67 -4.06
CA GLY A 95 -2.15 24.44 -5.43
C GLY A 95 -3.52 23.76 -5.48
N ASN A 96 -4.36 24.14 -6.44
CA ASN A 96 -5.65 23.48 -6.64
C ASN A 96 -5.43 22.05 -7.14
N ILE A 97 -5.83 21.06 -6.34
CA ILE A 97 -5.56 19.64 -6.58
C ILE A 97 -6.12 19.18 -7.94
N LEU A 98 -7.36 19.59 -8.26
CA LEU A 98 -8.04 19.17 -9.49
C LEU A 98 -7.42 19.84 -10.72
N PHE A 99 -7.06 21.13 -10.62
CA PHE A 99 -6.36 21.84 -11.67
C PHE A 99 -4.97 21.22 -11.92
N ASN A 100 -4.19 21.03 -10.86
CA ASN A 100 -2.86 20.44 -10.95
C ASN A 100 -2.89 19.02 -11.50
N ALA A 101 -3.89 18.21 -11.10
CA ALA A 101 -4.09 16.87 -11.63
C ALA A 101 -4.31 16.82 -13.16
N LEU A 102 -4.85 17.90 -13.75
CA LEU A 102 -5.07 18.01 -15.20
C LEU A 102 -3.97 18.79 -15.94
N ASN A 103 -3.19 19.62 -15.25
CA ASN A 103 -2.20 20.49 -15.88
C ASN A 103 -0.76 20.01 -15.71
N CYS A 104 -0.45 19.37 -14.58
CA CYS A 104 0.92 18.98 -14.22
C CYS A 104 1.25 17.51 -14.52
N PHE A 105 0.24 16.67 -14.77
CA PHE A 105 0.41 15.25 -15.04
C PHE A 105 0.19 14.95 -16.54
N PRO A 106 0.87 13.92 -17.09
CA PRO A 106 0.75 13.60 -18.51
C PRO A 106 -0.56 12.88 -18.87
N ASP A 107 -1.26 12.33 -17.89
CA ASP A 107 -2.43 11.49 -18.07
C ASP A 107 -3.51 11.75 -17.01
N LEU A 108 -4.64 11.06 -17.16
CA LEU A 108 -5.79 11.20 -16.28
C LEU A 108 -5.72 10.39 -14.96
N GLN A 109 -4.60 9.73 -14.64
CA GLN A 109 -4.54 8.85 -13.47
C GLN A 109 -4.76 9.62 -12.16
N THR A 110 -4.01 10.71 -11.95
CA THR A 110 -4.16 11.55 -10.74
C THR A 110 -5.54 12.20 -10.67
N PHE A 111 -6.06 12.66 -11.82
CA PHE A 111 -7.39 13.25 -11.86
C PHE A 111 -8.50 12.23 -11.56
N TYR A 112 -8.40 11.01 -12.12
CA TYR A 112 -9.30 9.91 -11.81
C TYR A 112 -9.28 9.54 -10.33
N TYR A 113 -8.09 9.43 -9.74
CA TYR A 113 -7.92 9.15 -8.32
C TYR A 113 -8.71 10.16 -7.46
N ASN A 114 -8.51 11.45 -7.73
CA ASN A 114 -9.18 12.52 -7.00
C ASN A 114 -10.68 12.55 -7.24
N LEU A 115 -11.12 12.34 -8.47
CA LEU A 115 -12.53 12.37 -8.83
C LEU A 115 -13.28 11.16 -8.25
N LYS A 116 -12.63 9.98 -8.18
CA LYS A 116 -13.17 8.79 -7.51
C LYS A 116 -13.39 9.06 -6.02
N PHE A 117 -12.41 9.67 -5.35
CA PHE A 117 -12.55 10.06 -3.94
C PHE A 117 -13.75 11.00 -3.72
N LEU A 118 -13.86 12.08 -4.51
CA LEU A 118 -14.99 13.01 -4.43
C LEU A 118 -16.33 12.32 -4.72
N SER A 119 -16.36 11.42 -5.70
CA SER A 119 -17.56 10.64 -6.05
C SER A 119 -18.02 9.74 -4.91
N VAL A 120 -17.10 9.16 -4.14
CA VAL A 120 -17.44 8.35 -2.94
C VAL A 120 -18.07 9.24 -1.87
N LEU A 121 -17.45 10.38 -1.56
CA LEU A 121 -18.04 11.32 -0.59
C LEU A 121 -19.42 11.80 -1.04
N ASP A 122 -19.57 12.16 -2.31
CA ASP A 122 -20.82 12.66 -2.89
C ASP A 122 -21.95 11.63 -2.87
N THR A 123 -21.64 10.37 -3.23
CA THR A 123 -22.64 9.29 -3.32
C THR A 123 -23.18 8.89 -1.95
N HIS A 124 -22.33 8.90 -0.92
CA HIS A 124 -22.66 8.38 0.40
C HIS A 124 -22.91 9.47 1.46
N SER A 125 -22.68 10.74 1.14
CA SER A 125 -23.09 11.86 1.99
C SER A 125 -24.60 12.06 1.91
N ILE A 126 -25.21 12.26 3.05
CA ILE A 126 -26.63 12.56 3.15
C ILE A 126 -26.73 14.02 3.63
N VAL A 127 -27.06 14.93 2.72
CA VAL A 127 -27.20 16.37 3.05
C VAL A 127 -28.68 16.76 3.03
N GLU A 128 -29.09 17.76 3.81
CA GLU A 128 -30.39 18.41 3.62
C GLU A 128 -30.28 19.42 2.48
N THR A 129 -30.65 19.00 1.27
CA THR A 129 -31.02 19.93 0.21
C THR A 129 -32.43 20.45 0.53
N GLU A 130 -32.59 21.77 0.63
CA GLU A 130 -33.80 22.49 1.06
C GLU A 130 -35.11 21.99 0.36
N ALA A 131 -35.81 20.99 0.91
CA ALA A 131 -37.19 20.65 0.47
C ALA A 131 -37.98 19.62 1.33
N ALA A 132 -37.43 18.97 2.35
CA ALA A 132 -38.17 17.90 3.05
C ALA A 132 -38.44 18.23 4.52
N SER A 133 -39.71 18.50 4.85
CA SER A 133 -40.25 18.65 6.20
C SER A 133 -40.29 17.31 6.96
N SER A 134 -39.13 16.69 7.19
CA SER A 134 -38.98 15.56 8.10
C SER A 134 -38.25 16.01 9.36
N PRO A 135 -38.53 15.41 10.54
CA PRO A 135 -37.88 15.80 11.78
C PRO A 135 -36.36 15.66 11.63
N LYS A 136 -35.64 16.66 12.15
CA LYS A 136 -34.17 16.79 12.19
C LYS A 136 -33.51 15.48 12.59
N ARG A 137 -33.22 14.61 11.62
CA ARG A 137 -32.22 13.57 11.79
C ARG A 137 -30.93 14.21 11.36
N GLU A 138 -29.99 14.32 12.29
CA GLU A 138 -28.63 14.67 11.92
C GLU A 138 -28.16 13.64 10.91
N LYS A 139 -27.82 14.10 9.71
CA LYS A 139 -27.35 13.27 8.62
C LYS A 139 -25.83 13.32 8.55
N VAL A 140 -25.22 12.24 8.08
CA VAL A 140 -23.77 12.16 7.87
C VAL A 140 -23.40 12.94 6.62
N ASP A 141 -22.74 14.07 6.81
CA ASP A 141 -22.05 14.82 5.76
C ASP A 141 -20.57 14.38 5.74
N LEU A 142 -20.18 13.58 4.75
CA LEU A 142 -18.81 13.06 4.67
C LEU A 142 -17.81 14.14 4.26
N PHE A 143 -18.24 15.21 3.59
CA PHE A 143 -17.36 16.35 3.29
C PHE A 143 -17.01 17.09 4.58
N ARG A 144 -18.01 17.34 5.45
CA ARG A 144 -17.77 17.91 6.78
C ARG A 144 -16.89 16.98 7.62
N TYR A 145 -17.28 15.71 7.74
CA TYR A 145 -16.55 14.72 8.54
C TYR A 145 -15.08 14.65 8.13
N PHE A 146 -14.79 14.51 6.84
CA PHE A 146 -13.43 14.41 6.33
C PHE A 146 -12.63 15.70 6.50
N THR A 147 -13.28 16.87 6.46
CA THR A 147 -12.62 18.17 6.66
C THR A 147 -12.25 18.41 8.13
N GLU A 148 -13.07 17.95 9.08
CA GLU A 148 -12.85 18.12 10.51
C GLU A 148 -11.91 17.05 11.10
N LEU A 149 -11.87 15.85 10.50
CA LEU A 149 -11.10 14.71 10.97
C LEU A 149 -9.60 15.00 11.22
N PRO A 150 -8.86 15.77 10.39
CA PRO A 150 -7.44 16.06 10.65
C PRO A 150 -7.18 16.72 12.01
N GLU A 151 -8.00 17.70 12.40
CA GLU A 151 -7.82 18.41 13.69
C GLU A 151 -8.20 17.53 14.89
N GLN A 152 -9.20 16.67 14.71
CA GLN A 152 -9.56 15.66 15.70
C GLN A 152 -8.43 14.64 15.88
N LEU A 153 -7.83 14.17 14.78
CA LEU A 153 -6.67 13.28 14.80
C LEU A 153 -5.45 13.93 15.42
N ARG A 154 -5.17 15.22 15.16
CA ARG A 154 -4.07 15.96 15.82
C ARG A 154 -4.26 15.98 17.34
N SER A 155 -5.49 16.22 17.79
CA SER A 155 -5.84 16.22 19.22
C SER A 155 -5.65 14.84 19.83
N TYR A 156 -6.16 13.80 19.18
CA TYR A 156 -5.98 12.41 19.59
C TYR A 156 -4.50 12.00 19.64
N PHE A 157 -3.69 12.33 18.63
CA PHE A 157 -2.26 11.99 18.61
C PHE A 157 -1.50 12.66 19.75
N LYS A 158 -1.84 13.91 20.06
CA LYS A 158 -1.27 14.62 21.20
C LYS A 158 -1.59 13.91 22.52
N ASP A 159 -2.83 13.50 22.71
CA ASP A 159 -3.27 12.84 23.95
C ASP A 159 -2.72 11.41 24.07
N ALA A 160 -2.60 10.69 22.95
CA ALA A 160 -2.03 9.36 22.86
C ALA A 160 -0.48 9.33 22.89
N GLY A 161 0.17 10.50 22.91
CA GLY A 161 1.64 10.62 22.92
C GLY A 161 2.30 10.18 21.61
N ILE A 162 1.59 10.27 20.48
CA ILE A 162 2.08 9.86 19.16
C ILE A 162 2.80 11.04 18.53
N ASN A 163 4.11 10.91 18.33
CA ASN A 163 4.93 11.90 17.64
C ASN A 163 4.85 11.71 16.12
N ALA A 164 3.72 12.09 15.53
CA ALA A 164 3.50 12.07 14.08
C ALA A 164 2.91 13.39 13.58
N GLU A 165 3.34 13.82 12.40
CA GLU A 165 2.81 14.99 11.72
C GLU A 165 1.66 14.58 10.80
N LEU A 166 0.56 15.33 10.84
CA LEU A 166 -0.58 15.16 9.94
C LEU A 166 -0.55 16.24 8.86
N ARG A 167 -0.59 15.81 7.60
CA ARG A 167 -0.74 16.65 6.41
C ARG A 167 -1.96 16.19 5.64
N THR A 168 -2.69 17.10 5.00
CA THR A 168 -3.83 16.75 4.14
C THR A 168 -3.43 16.96 2.68
N ASN A 169 -4.08 16.28 1.74
CA ASN A 169 -3.95 16.62 0.33
C ASN A 169 -2.49 16.73 -0.17
N VAL A 170 -1.69 15.68 -0.01
CA VAL A 170 -0.27 15.65 -0.42
C VAL A 170 -0.15 15.14 -1.87
N ASP A 171 0.83 15.65 -2.61
CA ASP A 171 1.15 15.26 -3.98
C ASP A 171 -0.03 15.35 -4.95
N ASN A 172 -0.86 16.39 -4.81
CA ASN A 172 -2.08 16.60 -5.58
C ASN A 172 -3.05 15.40 -5.47
N LYS A 173 -3.12 14.75 -4.30
CA LYS A 173 -4.03 13.64 -4.03
C LYS A 173 -4.81 13.85 -2.75
N PHE A 174 -6.13 13.77 -2.83
CA PHE A 174 -6.98 13.78 -1.63
C PHE A 174 -6.59 12.66 -0.66
N GLY A 175 -6.60 12.99 0.63
CA GLY A 175 -6.21 12.07 1.70
C GLY A 175 -5.71 12.82 2.94
N ILE A 176 -5.68 12.12 4.06
CA ILE A 176 -4.96 12.54 5.27
C ILE A 176 -3.72 11.67 5.36
N TYR A 177 -2.55 12.27 5.51
CA TYR A 177 -1.26 11.61 5.44
C TYR A 177 -0.54 11.76 6.77
N VAL A 178 -0.02 10.65 7.28
CA VAL A 178 0.72 10.58 8.54
C VAL A 178 2.21 10.50 8.21
N PHE A 179 2.97 11.43 8.77
CA PHE A 179 4.41 11.53 8.61
C PHE A 179 5.13 11.28 9.94
N SER A 180 6.24 10.56 9.89
CA SER A 180 7.20 10.45 10.98
C SER A 180 8.58 10.82 10.43
N GLU A 181 9.24 11.82 11.01
CA GLU A 181 10.56 12.29 10.58
C GLU A 181 10.63 12.59 9.05
N ASP A 182 9.62 13.31 8.54
CA ASP A 182 9.44 13.65 7.12
C ASP A 182 9.20 12.45 6.16
N VAL A 183 9.08 11.22 6.69
CA VAL A 183 8.71 10.03 5.91
C VAL A 183 7.21 9.77 6.06
N GLN A 184 6.51 9.63 4.94
CA GLN A 184 5.11 9.21 4.93
C GLN A 184 5.00 7.75 5.38
N ILE A 185 4.36 7.51 6.52
CA ILE A 185 4.20 6.16 7.08
C ILE A 185 2.82 5.57 6.82
N ALA A 186 1.80 6.42 6.72
CA ALA A 186 0.43 5.96 6.49
C ALA A 186 -0.44 7.01 5.81
N LYS A 187 -1.56 6.54 5.27
CA LYS A 187 -2.62 7.32 4.66
C LYS A 187 -3.96 6.93 5.24
N ILE A 188 -4.77 7.92 5.60
CA ILE A 188 -6.15 7.77 6.04
C ILE A 188 -7.07 8.33 4.94
N SER A 189 -8.07 7.56 4.56
CA SER A 189 -9.04 7.92 3.52
C SER A 189 -10.40 7.27 3.76
N ILE A 190 -11.44 7.85 3.15
CA ILE A 190 -12.75 7.22 3.04
C ILE A 190 -12.80 6.47 1.71
N GLU A 191 -13.22 5.21 1.77
CA GLU A 191 -13.33 4.35 0.60
C GLU A 191 -14.68 3.62 0.57
N GLU A 192 -15.08 3.19 -0.64
CA GLU A 192 -16.27 2.38 -0.84
C GLU A 192 -16.03 0.96 -0.30
N CYS A 193 -17.04 0.41 0.37
CA CYS A 193 -17.01 -0.93 0.94
C CYS A 193 -17.76 -1.93 0.06
N ASP A 194 -17.09 -3.02 -0.32
CA ASP A 194 -17.77 -4.13 -0.98
C ASP A 194 -18.76 -4.80 -0.01
N SER A 195 -20.00 -4.91 -0.47
CA SER A 195 -21.24 -5.25 0.25
C SER A 195 -21.24 -6.39 1.30
N SER A 196 -20.18 -7.19 1.44
CA SER A 196 -20.07 -8.21 2.50
C SER A 196 -19.65 -7.66 3.87
N LEU A 197 -19.02 -6.47 3.92
CA LEU A 197 -18.58 -5.78 5.14
C LEU A 197 -19.26 -4.42 5.31
N ALA A 198 -20.45 -4.25 4.72
CA ALA A 198 -21.19 -2.99 4.74
C ALA A 198 -21.74 -2.66 6.13
N ASP A 199 -20.82 -2.42 7.05
CA ASP A 199 -21.10 -1.88 8.36
C ASP A 199 -21.56 -0.43 8.23
N ARG A 200 -22.33 -0.05 9.23
CA ARG A 200 -22.82 1.31 9.40
C ARG A 200 -21.63 2.23 9.68
N PHE A 201 -21.52 3.30 8.93
CA PHE A 201 -20.55 4.36 9.15
C PHE A 201 -21.22 5.48 9.95
N TYR A 202 -20.66 5.80 11.11
CA TYR A 202 -21.19 6.82 12.02
C TYR A 202 -20.26 8.05 12.09
N ASP A 203 -20.82 9.22 12.43
CA ASP A 203 -20.08 10.47 12.67
C ASP A 203 -19.38 10.43 14.05
N TYR A 204 -18.31 9.63 14.16
CA TYR A 204 -17.45 9.57 15.34
C TYR A 204 -16.59 10.82 15.45
N ARG A 205 -16.60 11.46 16.62
CA ARG A 205 -15.82 12.67 16.90
C ARG A 205 -14.93 12.49 18.10
N TYR A 206 -13.73 13.06 18.02
CA TYR A 206 -12.83 13.13 19.16
C TYR A 206 -13.17 14.32 20.05
N VAL A 207 -13.74 14.06 21.22
CA VAL A 207 -14.17 15.09 22.19
C VAL A 207 -13.84 14.59 23.60
N ASN A 208 -13.36 15.47 24.48
CA ASN A 208 -13.07 15.13 25.88
C ASN A 208 -12.12 13.92 26.05
N HIS A 209 -11.06 13.84 25.25
CA HIS A 209 -10.06 12.75 25.28
C HIS A 209 -10.57 11.36 24.87
N GLY A 210 -11.70 11.27 24.16
CA GLY A 210 -12.21 10.00 23.64
C GLY A 210 -12.96 10.16 22.32
N TRP A 211 -13.02 9.07 21.54
CA TRP A 211 -13.87 8.99 20.37
C TRP A 211 -15.30 8.64 20.78
N SER A 212 -16.27 9.41 20.32
CA SER A 212 -17.67 9.18 20.65
C SER A 212 -18.58 9.55 19.48
N CYS A 213 -19.72 8.86 19.38
CA CYS A 213 -20.77 9.16 18.42
C CYS A 213 -21.97 9.76 19.17
N GLU A 214 -22.21 11.06 19.00
CA GLU A 214 -23.33 11.75 19.68
C GLU A 214 -24.69 11.31 19.13
N SER A 215 -24.76 10.98 17.83
CA SER A 215 -26.01 10.67 17.13
C SER A 215 -25.92 9.33 16.41
N LEU A 216 -26.46 8.28 17.03
CA LEU A 216 -26.60 6.95 16.42
C LEU A 216 -27.58 6.93 15.23
N GLU A 217 -28.34 8.01 15.03
CA GLU A 217 -29.20 8.20 13.87
C GLU A 217 -28.46 8.79 12.67
N SER A 218 -27.30 9.43 12.90
CA SER A 218 -26.40 9.93 11.87
C SER A 218 -25.53 8.78 11.35
N VAL A 219 -26.09 8.04 10.39
CA VAL A 219 -25.44 6.87 9.80
C VAL A 219 -25.51 6.90 8.27
N THR A 220 -24.43 6.46 7.62
CA THR A 220 -24.40 6.09 6.21
C THR A 220 -23.88 4.67 6.04
N SER A 221 -23.98 4.10 4.84
CA SER A 221 -23.55 2.72 4.56
C SER A 221 -22.86 2.63 3.21
N GLY A 222 -22.02 1.62 3.04
CA GLY A 222 -21.25 1.40 1.81
C GLY A 222 -19.94 2.16 1.75
N VAL A 223 -19.52 2.78 2.86
CA VAL A 223 -18.21 3.43 3.01
C VAL A 223 -17.55 3.01 4.30
N MET A 224 -16.22 3.12 4.33
CA MET A 224 -15.40 2.88 5.51
C MET A 224 -14.25 3.90 5.59
N LEU A 225 -13.78 4.16 6.80
CA LEU A 225 -12.52 4.85 7.05
C LEU A 225 -11.39 3.82 7.06
N THR A 226 -10.40 4.01 6.19
CA THR A 226 -9.28 3.08 6.03
C THR A 226 -7.98 3.72 6.44
N LEU A 227 -7.10 2.94 7.09
CA LEU A 227 -5.69 3.23 7.27
C LEU A 227 -4.89 2.37 6.30
N GLN A 228 -4.12 2.98 5.42
CA GLN A 228 -3.19 2.30 4.51
C GLN A 228 -1.74 2.62 4.93
N ILE A 229 -0.98 1.58 5.25
CA ILE A 229 0.45 1.68 5.58
C ILE A 229 1.25 1.77 4.28
N CYS A 230 2.23 2.68 4.24
CA CYS A 230 3.02 2.92 3.02
C CYS A 230 4.22 1.98 2.87
N ASP A 231 4.65 1.33 3.95
CA ASP A 231 5.77 0.38 3.94
C ASP A 231 5.29 -1.02 3.51
N THR A 232 5.71 -1.46 2.32
CA THR A 232 5.37 -2.77 1.76
C THR A 232 6.05 -3.94 2.46
N ASN A 233 7.08 -3.68 3.29
CA ASN A 233 7.78 -4.72 4.05
C ASN A 233 7.28 -4.81 5.50
N MET A 234 6.22 -4.09 5.85
CA MET A 234 5.63 -4.12 7.18
C MET A 234 4.97 -5.47 7.43
N HIS A 235 5.25 -6.07 8.58
CA HIS A 235 4.55 -7.26 9.05
C HIS A 235 3.92 -6.99 10.42
N PHE A 236 2.82 -7.68 10.67
CA PHE A 236 2.08 -7.60 11.91
C PHE A 236 1.88 -9.00 12.51
N PRO A 237 1.90 -9.14 13.84
CA PRO A 237 1.56 -10.40 14.50
C PRO A 237 0.09 -10.73 14.24
N GLN A 238 -0.17 -11.87 13.62
CA GLN A 238 -1.52 -12.27 13.19
C GLN A 238 -2.52 -12.33 14.36
N GLU A 239 -2.06 -12.68 15.56
CA GLU A 239 -2.87 -12.86 16.75
C GLU A 239 -3.18 -11.53 17.46
N LEU A 240 -2.37 -10.48 17.22
CA LEU A 240 -2.59 -9.15 17.80
C LEU A 240 -3.56 -8.30 16.97
N ILE A 241 -3.87 -8.69 15.74
CA ILE A 241 -4.80 -7.94 14.88
C ILE A 241 -6.02 -8.78 14.54
N SER A 242 -7.20 -8.26 14.88
CA SER A 242 -8.46 -8.88 14.48
C SER A 242 -8.55 -9.00 12.96
N ARG A 243 -8.93 -10.18 12.47
CA ARG A 243 -9.12 -10.44 11.03
C ARG A 243 -10.17 -9.53 10.40
N ASP A 244 -11.13 -9.07 11.19
CA ASP A 244 -12.20 -8.17 10.73
C ASP A 244 -11.69 -6.73 10.48
N LEU A 245 -10.52 -6.39 11.05
CA LEU A 245 -9.86 -5.10 10.84
C LEU A 245 -9.05 -5.09 9.54
N VAL A 246 -8.49 -6.23 9.13
CA VAL A 246 -7.50 -6.30 8.05
C VAL A 246 -8.19 -6.41 6.69
N LEU A 247 -7.99 -5.39 5.85
CA LEU A 247 -8.58 -5.30 4.52
C LEU A 247 -7.67 -5.87 3.43
N ASP A 248 -6.35 -5.79 3.62
CA ASP A 248 -5.35 -6.30 2.68
C ASP A 248 -4.19 -6.96 3.44
N ALA A 249 -4.09 -8.29 3.33
CA ALA A 249 -3.01 -9.08 3.91
C ALA A 249 -2.73 -10.37 3.14
N GLU A 250 -1.46 -10.77 3.10
CA GLU A 250 -1.01 -12.00 2.46
C GLU A 250 -0.73 -13.09 3.50
N TYR A 251 -1.71 -13.96 3.74
CA TYR A 251 -1.57 -15.08 4.69
C TYR A 251 -0.73 -16.26 4.18
N GLN A 252 -0.29 -16.24 2.92
CA GLN A 252 0.33 -17.38 2.25
C GLN A 252 1.86 -17.40 2.35
N SER A 253 2.48 -16.32 2.80
CA SER A 253 3.94 -16.17 2.94
C SER A 253 4.33 -16.07 4.41
N PRO A 254 4.61 -17.19 5.11
CA PRO A 254 5.07 -17.13 6.49
C PRO A 254 6.44 -16.42 6.55
N PHE A 255 6.54 -15.45 7.45
CA PHE A 255 7.79 -14.74 7.69
C PHE A 255 8.81 -15.68 8.34
N ASN A 256 9.93 -15.94 7.67
CA ASN A 256 10.98 -16.81 8.17
C ASN A 256 12.18 -15.98 8.63
N ILE A 257 12.49 -16.08 9.93
CA ILE A 257 13.65 -15.41 10.52
C ILE A 257 14.84 -16.37 10.45
N VAL A 258 15.90 -15.95 9.76
CA VAL A 258 17.15 -16.72 9.65
C VAL A 258 18.29 -15.89 10.19
N ASN A 259 18.91 -16.36 11.27
CA ASN A 259 20.06 -15.71 11.85
C ASN A 259 21.35 -16.16 11.15
N HIS A 260 22.03 -15.24 10.48
CA HIS A 260 23.34 -15.49 9.88
C HIS A 260 24.51 -14.87 10.66
N GLN A 261 24.26 -14.32 11.85
CA GLN A 261 25.26 -13.74 12.74
C GLN A 261 25.79 -14.79 13.73
N LYS A 262 27.13 -14.90 13.83
CA LYS A 262 27.79 -15.88 14.70
C LYS A 262 27.83 -15.45 16.18
N SER A 263 27.80 -14.14 16.44
CA SER A 263 27.89 -13.52 17.78
C SER A 263 26.57 -13.52 18.56
N ILE A 264 25.44 -13.76 17.88
CA ILE A 264 24.10 -13.67 18.46
C ILE A 264 23.44 -15.05 18.44
N LEU A 265 22.90 -15.48 19.58
CA LEU A 265 22.00 -16.63 19.66
C LEU A 265 20.56 -16.12 19.59
N LEU A 266 19.85 -16.48 18.51
CA LEU A 266 18.48 -16.04 18.28
C LEU A 266 17.48 -17.06 18.85
N PHE A 267 16.61 -16.60 19.73
CA PHE A 267 15.44 -17.31 20.21
C PHE A 267 14.19 -16.64 19.66
N ASN A 268 13.38 -17.38 18.90
CA ASN A 268 12.07 -16.91 18.48
C ASN A 268 11.03 -17.51 19.43
N GLU A 269 10.55 -16.70 20.37
CA GLU A 269 9.50 -17.09 21.33
C GLU A 269 8.11 -16.62 20.90
N ALA A 270 8.01 -15.87 19.79
CA ALA A 270 6.73 -15.46 19.24
C ALA A 270 5.86 -16.68 18.95
N THR A 271 4.67 -16.70 19.56
CA THR A 271 3.67 -17.74 19.30
C THR A 271 2.86 -17.43 18.05
N SER A 272 2.83 -16.15 17.70
CA SER A 272 2.20 -15.57 16.52
C SER A 272 3.04 -15.65 15.26
N SER A 273 2.38 -15.87 14.12
CA SER A 273 3.01 -15.68 12.80
C SER A 273 2.93 -14.22 12.36
N LEU A 274 4.04 -13.68 11.85
CA LEU A 274 4.07 -12.35 11.25
C LEU A 274 3.51 -12.40 9.82
N ILE A 275 2.45 -11.62 9.57
CA ILE A 275 1.81 -11.51 8.26
C ILE A 275 2.04 -10.12 7.66
N PRO A 276 2.32 -10.00 6.36
CA PRO A 276 2.30 -8.72 5.67
C PRO A 276 0.85 -8.23 5.61
N ALA A 277 0.59 -7.04 6.15
CA ALA A 277 -0.71 -6.38 6.09
C ALA A 277 -0.49 -4.90 5.77
N SER A 278 -1.24 -4.39 4.79
CA SER A 278 -1.02 -3.04 4.26
C SER A 278 -2.18 -2.10 4.55
N LYS A 279 -3.37 -2.64 4.83
CA LYS A 279 -4.61 -1.85 4.88
C LYS A 279 -5.57 -2.34 5.96
N PHE A 280 -6.12 -1.40 6.71
CA PHE A 280 -6.96 -1.64 7.88
C PHE A 280 -8.24 -0.80 7.86
N ASN A 281 -9.34 -1.36 8.35
CA ASN A 281 -10.59 -0.66 8.61
C ASN A 281 -10.57 -0.02 10.00
N ILE A 282 -10.45 1.29 10.05
CA ILE A 282 -10.44 2.10 11.28
C ILE A 282 -11.76 2.84 11.49
N SER A 283 -12.86 2.37 10.90
CA SER A 283 -14.18 2.99 11.06
C SER A 283 -14.72 2.84 12.48
N ASN A 284 -15.53 3.81 12.91
CA ASN A 284 -16.29 3.75 14.17
C ASN A 284 -15.36 3.52 15.38
N GLU A 285 -15.67 2.54 16.24
CA GLU A 285 -14.89 2.18 17.43
C GLU A 285 -13.45 1.75 17.10
N ASN A 286 -13.18 1.28 15.88
CA ASN A 286 -11.83 0.86 15.49
C ASN A 286 -10.88 2.05 15.31
N ILE A 287 -11.37 3.29 15.29
CA ILE A 287 -10.51 4.47 15.21
C ILE A 287 -9.61 4.62 16.43
N ASP A 288 -10.03 4.09 17.59
CA ASP A 288 -9.22 4.05 18.82
C ASP A 288 -7.95 3.22 18.66
N LEU A 289 -7.95 2.23 17.76
CA LEU A 289 -6.80 1.36 17.47
C LEU A 289 -5.72 2.04 16.63
N LEU A 290 -6.03 3.19 16.02
CA LEU A 290 -5.10 3.92 15.16
C LEU A 290 -3.78 4.22 15.88
N GLY A 291 -3.84 4.58 17.17
CA GLY A 291 -2.64 4.89 17.93
C GLY A 291 -1.73 3.69 18.15
N GLU A 292 -2.30 2.51 18.41
CA GLU A 292 -1.55 1.27 18.58
C GLU A 292 -0.91 0.82 17.25
N LEU A 293 -1.68 0.89 16.16
CA LEU A 293 -1.18 0.58 14.81
C LEU A 293 0.01 1.48 14.43
N LEU A 294 -0.08 2.79 14.70
CA LEU A 294 1.00 3.73 14.37
C LEU A 294 2.23 3.56 15.26
N LYS A 295 2.05 3.23 16.55
CA LYS A 295 3.17 2.87 17.43
C LYS A 295 3.90 1.63 16.94
N TRP A 296 3.15 0.59 16.55
CA TRP A 296 3.73 -0.60 15.94
C TRP A 296 4.51 -0.28 14.68
N VAL A 297 3.91 0.48 13.74
CA VAL A 297 4.55 0.88 12.48
C VAL A 297 5.86 1.61 12.75
N THR A 298 5.86 2.55 13.69
CA THR A 298 7.06 3.33 14.03
C THR A 298 8.13 2.45 14.68
N TRP A 299 7.75 1.58 15.62
CA TRP A 299 8.66 0.65 16.27
C TRP A 299 9.25 -0.35 15.29
N TRP A 300 8.43 -0.92 14.39
CA TRP A 300 8.89 -1.81 13.34
C TRP A 300 9.97 -1.16 12.48
N GLN A 301 9.73 0.06 11.99
CA GLN A 301 10.67 0.77 11.14
C GLN A 301 11.98 1.14 11.86
N LYS A 302 11.88 1.54 13.13
CA LYS A 302 13.05 2.02 13.89
C LYS A 302 13.87 0.90 14.52
N VAL A 303 13.22 -0.18 14.94
CA VAL A 303 13.83 -1.25 15.73
C VAL A 303 13.77 -2.58 14.97
N LEU A 304 12.60 -3.22 14.89
CA LEU A 304 12.50 -4.62 14.48
C LEU A 304 13.02 -4.88 13.06
N SER A 305 12.64 -4.04 12.09
CA SER A 305 13.13 -4.14 10.70
C SER A 305 14.65 -4.02 10.63
N LYS A 306 15.25 -3.11 11.40
CA LYS A 306 16.72 -2.94 11.44
C LYS A 306 17.42 -4.13 12.11
N VAL A 307 16.85 -4.66 13.19
CA VAL A 307 17.34 -5.89 13.83
C VAL A 307 17.32 -7.05 12.84
N LEU A 308 16.20 -7.26 12.14
CA LEU A 308 16.06 -8.34 11.16
C LEU A 308 17.02 -8.20 9.97
N GLN A 309 17.22 -6.97 9.47
CA GLN A 309 18.21 -6.67 8.43
C GLN A 309 19.64 -6.96 8.89
N ALA A 310 19.98 -6.60 10.14
CA ALA A 310 21.29 -6.83 10.72
C ALA A 310 21.60 -8.32 10.95
N LEU A 311 20.58 -9.12 11.26
CA LEU A 311 20.66 -10.59 11.30
C LEU A 311 20.84 -11.21 9.89
N LYS A 312 20.78 -10.39 8.83
CA LYS A 312 20.79 -10.76 7.42
C LYS A 312 19.68 -11.75 7.08
N CYS A 313 18.54 -11.67 7.77
CA CYS A 313 17.36 -12.43 7.36
C CYS A 313 17.14 -12.14 5.87
N PRO A 314 16.95 -13.17 5.02
CA PRO A 314 16.70 -12.93 3.61
C PRO A 314 15.50 -11.99 3.54
N ALA A 315 15.71 -10.79 2.98
CA ALA A 315 14.62 -9.88 2.72
C ALA A 315 13.52 -10.69 2.02
N PRO A 316 12.23 -10.53 2.38
CA PRO A 316 11.16 -11.13 1.59
C PRO A 316 11.46 -10.76 0.14
N GLN A 317 11.71 -11.78 -0.69
CA GLN A 317 12.12 -11.53 -2.06
C GLN A 317 11.06 -10.60 -2.64
N PRO A 318 11.43 -9.45 -3.24
CA PRO A 318 10.44 -8.67 -3.96
C PRO A 318 9.77 -9.64 -4.91
N LEU A 319 8.45 -9.76 -4.80
CA LEU A 319 7.62 -10.59 -5.65
C LEU A 319 8.13 -10.36 -7.06
N LEU A 320 8.89 -11.33 -7.57
CA LEU A 320 9.47 -11.24 -8.89
C LEU A 320 8.25 -11.19 -9.79
N GLU A 321 7.96 -10.01 -10.36
CA GLU A 321 6.97 -9.85 -11.41
C GLU A 321 7.15 -11.05 -12.31
N THR A 322 6.17 -11.96 -12.29
CA THR A 322 6.21 -13.13 -13.13
C THR A 322 6.07 -12.58 -14.54
N LYS A 323 7.22 -12.29 -15.18
CA LYS A 323 7.35 -12.15 -16.61
C LYS A 323 6.75 -13.42 -17.18
N THR A 324 5.48 -13.34 -17.49
CA THR A 324 4.66 -14.37 -18.10
C THR A 324 5.17 -14.50 -19.53
N ARG A 325 6.32 -15.17 -19.68
CA ARG A 325 6.64 -15.88 -20.92
C ARG A 325 5.71 -17.07 -20.96
N GLN A 326 4.49 -16.87 -21.46
CA GLN A 326 3.69 -17.97 -21.96
C GLN A 326 3.65 -17.88 -23.49
N SER A 327 4.71 -18.45 -24.07
CA SER A 327 4.66 -19.02 -25.40
C SER A 327 3.46 -19.96 -25.51
N SER A 328 2.52 -19.60 -26.36
CA SER A 328 1.45 -20.49 -26.81
C SER A 328 2.05 -21.74 -27.44
N ASN A 329 1.69 -22.92 -26.94
CA ASN A 329 1.65 -24.16 -27.70
C ASN A 329 0.91 -25.24 -26.89
N SER A 330 -0.41 -25.25 -27.01
CA SER A 330 -1.21 -26.46 -26.85
C SER A 330 -1.61 -26.96 -28.25
N ALA A 331 -1.07 -28.10 -28.63
CA ALA A 331 -1.55 -28.88 -29.77
C ALA A 331 -2.74 -29.73 -29.32
N ILE A 332 -3.78 -29.87 -30.17
CA ILE A 332 -4.42 -31.14 -30.56
C ILE A 332 -5.54 -30.89 -31.60
N MET A 333 -5.35 -31.50 -32.79
CA MET A 333 -6.32 -32.10 -33.76
C MET A 333 -7.40 -31.19 -34.41
N ALA A 334 -7.75 -31.26 -35.70
CA ALA A 334 -7.40 -32.06 -36.88
C ALA A 334 -8.11 -31.43 -38.10
N SER A 335 -7.59 -31.62 -39.33
CA SER A 335 -8.38 -31.91 -40.56
C SER A 335 -7.61 -31.59 -41.87
N GLN A 336 -7.41 -32.65 -42.66
CA GLN A 336 -7.43 -32.73 -44.13
C GLN A 336 -6.30 -32.17 -45.03
N ARG A 337 -5.60 -33.16 -45.63
CA ARG A 337 -5.44 -33.44 -47.07
C ARG A 337 -4.33 -32.74 -47.90
N ARG A 338 -3.51 -33.66 -48.47
CA ARG A 338 -2.89 -33.71 -49.83
C ARG A 338 -1.43 -33.26 -50.03
N THR A 339 -0.56 -34.28 -50.09
CA THR A 339 0.38 -34.65 -51.17
C THR A 339 1.21 -33.57 -51.87
N SER A 340 2.55 -33.68 -51.78
CA SER A 340 3.54 -33.91 -52.87
C SER A 340 4.93 -33.34 -52.49
N ILE A 341 5.95 -34.19 -52.30
CA ILE A 341 7.07 -34.50 -53.22
C ILE A 341 8.24 -33.49 -53.20
N THR A 342 9.45 -34.04 -52.96
CA THR A 342 10.84 -33.55 -53.25
C THR A 342 11.41 -32.42 -52.36
N ARG A 343 12.69 -32.38 -51.96
CA ARG A 343 13.94 -33.13 -52.25
C ARG A 343 15.02 -32.73 -51.21
N ARG A 344 15.86 -33.69 -50.75
CA ARG A 344 17.34 -33.64 -50.51
C ARG A 344 17.95 -32.40 -49.79
N ARG A 345 18.89 -32.50 -48.82
CA ARG A 345 20.08 -33.37 -48.70
C ARG A 345 20.86 -33.05 -47.40
N ARG A 346 21.48 -34.10 -46.80
CA ARG A 346 22.77 -34.16 -46.02
C ARG A 346 22.83 -33.43 -44.65
N SER A 347 23.45 -33.95 -43.58
CA SER A 347 24.37 -35.09 -43.39
C SER A 347 24.47 -35.54 -41.92
N SER A 348 24.69 -36.85 -41.74
CA SER A 348 25.40 -37.61 -40.68
C SER A 348 26.32 -36.82 -39.71
N GLN A 349 26.61 -37.20 -38.46
CA GLN A 349 26.82 -38.53 -37.87
C GLN A 349 26.58 -38.55 -36.34
N LYS A 350 26.10 -39.72 -35.89
CA LYS A 350 26.42 -40.52 -34.68
C LYS A 350 27.03 -39.82 -33.46
N GLY A 351 26.40 -40.08 -32.32
CA GLY A 351 27.01 -39.90 -31.01
C GLY A 351 28.11 -40.93 -30.72
N HIS A 352 29.01 -40.53 -29.82
CA HIS A 352 29.77 -41.44 -28.97
C HIS A 352 30.12 -40.72 -27.67
N ARG A 353 29.90 -41.39 -26.54
CA ARG A 353 30.30 -40.96 -25.20
C ARG A 353 31.84 -40.94 -25.11
N PRO A 354 32.48 -39.97 -24.44
CA PRO A 354 33.90 -40.06 -24.15
C PRO A 354 34.16 -41.14 -23.08
N SER A 355 35.12 -42.01 -23.36
CA SER A 355 35.63 -43.03 -22.44
C SER A 355 36.62 -42.45 -21.44
N LEU A 356 36.62 -43.02 -20.23
CA LEU A 356 37.34 -42.63 -19.01
C LEU A 356 38.88 -42.73 -19.03
N ASN A 357 39.56 -42.76 -20.17
CA ASN A 357 41.01 -43.07 -20.23
C ASN A 357 41.94 -42.06 -20.92
N ASP A 358 41.48 -40.88 -21.35
CA ASP A 358 42.32 -39.89 -22.06
C ASP A 358 42.70 -38.66 -21.20
N SER A 359 43.21 -38.88 -19.99
CA SER A 359 43.79 -37.82 -19.15
C SER A 359 45.19 -38.20 -18.67
N SER A 360 46.06 -38.57 -19.60
CA SER A 360 47.49 -38.74 -19.36
C SER A 360 48.25 -37.79 -20.28
N MET A 361 49.12 -36.98 -19.67
CA MET A 361 50.06 -36.03 -20.29
C MET A 361 49.55 -34.62 -20.58
N MET A 362 49.64 -33.74 -19.58
CA MET A 362 50.48 -32.53 -19.68
C MET A 362 51.07 -32.18 -18.31
N LYS A 363 52.39 -32.04 -18.28
CA LYS A 363 53.21 -31.62 -17.14
C LYS A 363 53.44 -30.10 -17.20
N ASP A 364 53.72 -29.55 -16.02
CA ASP A 364 54.45 -28.30 -15.75
C ASP A 364 53.69 -26.97 -15.82
N GLY A 365 52.85 -26.79 -14.80
CA GLY A 365 52.64 -25.53 -14.09
C GLY A 365 52.20 -25.90 -12.67
N GLY A 366 53.03 -25.60 -11.66
CA GLY A 366 52.93 -26.14 -10.29
C GLY A 366 51.67 -25.75 -9.54
N LEU A 367 50.56 -26.42 -9.83
CA LEU A 367 49.37 -26.48 -8.98
C LEU A 367 49.50 -27.73 -8.11
N GLN A 368 49.81 -27.53 -6.84
CA GLN A 368 49.72 -28.56 -5.81
C GLN A 368 48.25 -29.00 -5.74
N GLN A 369 47.94 -30.13 -6.39
CA GLN A 369 46.62 -30.75 -6.29
C GLN A 369 46.52 -31.41 -4.92
N PHE A 370 45.87 -30.73 -3.98
CA PHE A 370 45.49 -31.35 -2.72
C PHE A 370 44.48 -32.47 -3.01
N THR A 371 44.75 -33.68 -2.52
CA THR A 371 43.75 -34.75 -2.57
C THR A 371 42.64 -34.45 -1.56
N LEU A 372 41.41 -34.89 -1.83
CA LEU A 372 40.25 -34.61 -0.95
C LEU A 372 40.49 -35.13 0.49
N ASN A 373 41.24 -36.22 0.62
CA ASN A 373 41.72 -36.72 1.93
C ASN A 373 42.69 -35.76 2.63
N GLU A 374 43.52 -35.03 1.88
CA GLU A 374 44.46 -34.04 2.39
C GLU A 374 43.72 -32.80 2.91
N VAL A 375 42.69 -32.34 2.20
CA VAL A 375 41.77 -31.27 2.63
C VAL A 375 40.98 -31.68 3.87
N MET A 376 40.52 -32.94 3.96
CA MET A 376 39.81 -33.48 5.12
C MET A 376 40.71 -33.78 6.32
N SER A 377 42.04 -33.83 6.11
CA SER A 377 43.04 -34.10 7.15
C SER A 377 43.81 -32.86 7.62
N GLN A 378 43.58 -31.70 7.00
CA GLN A 378 44.02 -30.44 7.57
C GLN A 378 43.32 -30.27 8.91
N ALA A 379 44.11 -29.98 9.95
CA ALA A 379 43.56 -29.59 11.24
C ALA A 379 42.56 -28.47 10.95
N VAL A 380 41.30 -28.71 11.27
CA VAL A 380 40.27 -27.67 11.29
C VAL A 380 40.92 -26.55 12.09
N ILE A 381 41.20 -25.44 11.43
CA ILE A 381 41.44 -24.20 12.16
C ILE A 381 40.13 -24.03 12.89
N GLU A 382 40.13 -24.34 14.18
CA GLU A 382 39.08 -23.93 15.09
C GLU A 382 39.07 -22.41 14.93
N ASP A 383 38.18 -21.91 14.07
CA ASP A 383 37.81 -20.51 14.01
C ASP A 383 37.60 -20.15 15.48
N ASP A 384 38.47 -19.30 16.04
CA ASP A 384 38.38 -18.80 17.41
C ASP A 384 36.90 -18.60 17.72
N GLU A 385 36.34 -19.43 18.61
CA GLU A 385 34.93 -19.28 18.98
C GLU A 385 34.79 -17.84 19.46
N PRO A 386 33.94 -17.02 18.80
CA PRO A 386 33.75 -15.66 19.26
C PRO A 386 33.30 -15.73 20.72
N GLY A 387 33.83 -14.81 21.52
CA GLY A 387 33.54 -14.71 22.94
C GLY A 387 32.04 -14.74 23.24
N GLU A 388 31.72 -15.03 24.50
CA GLU A 388 30.39 -15.07 25.13
C GLU A 388 29.25 -14.56 24.22
N LYS A 389 28.55 -15.51 23.58
CA LYS A 389 27.44 -15.19 22.67
C LYS A 389 26.34 -14.49 23.45
N THR A 390 25.77 -13.44 22.87
CA THR A 390 24.66 -12.71 23.48
C THR A 390 23.34 -13.28 22.98
N ASP A 391 22.41 -13.51 23.90
CA ASP A 391 21.06 -13.99 23.58
C ASP A 391 20.20 -12.85 23.05
N LEU A 392 19.53 -13.07 21.93
CA LEU A 392 18.51 -12.20 21.35
C LEU A 392 17.19 -12.97 21.30
N ILE A 393 16.20 -12.49 22.04
CA ILE A 393 14.87 -13.08 22.12
C ILE A 393 13.91 -12.17 21.33
N LEU A 394 13.25 -12.73 20.33
CA LEU A 394 12.15 -12.09 19.61
C LEU A 394 10.82 -12.60 20.18
N ASP A 395 10.03 -11.68 20.71
CA ASP A 395 8.67 -11.90 21.17
C ASP A 395 7.68 -11.16 20.25
N GLU A 396 6.39 -11.31 20.46
CA GLU A 396 5.33 -10.74 19.63
C GLU A 396 5.31 -9.21 19.65
N ASP A 397 5.62 -8.62 20.81
CA ASP A 397 5.55 -7.17 21.06
C ASP A 397 6.91 -6.53 21.40
N SER A 398 7.97 -7.34 21.48
CA SER A 398 9.25 -6.88 22.00
C SER A 398 10.45 -7.67 21.52
N VAL A 399 11.61 -7.02 21.58
CA VAL A 399 12.93 -7.61 21.32
C VAL A 399 13.77 -7.48 22.58
N THR A 400 14.32 -8.58 23.06
CA THR A 400 15.19 -8.59 24.25
C THR A 400 16.61 -9.00 23.86
N LEU A 401 17.59 -8.17 24.22
CA LEU A 401 19.02 -8.42 24.01
C LEU A 401 19.69 -8.57 25.38
N GLY A 402 20.06 -9.80 25.74
CA GLY A 402 20.52 -10.13 27.10
C GLY A 402 19.46 -9.80 28.15
N ASN A 403 19.67 -8.72 28.92
CA ASN A 403 18.71 -8.24 29.93
C ASN A 403 17.93 -6.98 29.51
N GLU A 404 18.16 -6.47 28.30
CA GLU A 404 17.53 -5.23 27.84
C GLU A 404 16.37 -5.54 26.90
N ARG A 405 15.16 -5.21 27.36
CA ARG A 405 13.92 -5.36 26.58
C ARG A 405 13.60 -4.05 25.85
N CYS A 406 13.18 -4.16 24.60
CA CYS A 406 12.71 -3.05 23.77
C CYS A 406 11.35 -3.40 23.16
N ASP A 407 10.30 -2.64 23.50
CA ASP A 407 8.94 -2.86 23.01
C ASP A 407 8.34 -1.62 22.33
N SER A 408 7.17 -1.79 21.72
CA SER A 408 6.50 -0.72 20.96
C SER A 408 5.85 0.38 21.82
N GLN A 409 5.81 0.24 23.15
CA GLN A 409 5.29 1.24 24.08
C GLN A 409 6.38 2.17 24.63
N MET A 410 7.65 1.79 24.49
CA MET A 410 8.80 2.62 24.85
C MET A 410 8.94 3.86 23.96
N GLY A 411 9.72 4.84 24.43
CA GLY A 411 9.98 6.08 23.71
C GLY A 411 11.10 5.96 22.67
N VAL A 412 11.16 6.94 21.75
CA VAL A 412 12.17 6.99 20.67
C VAL A 412 13.60 6.98 21.21
N ASP A 413 13.87 7.66 22.33
CA ASP A 413 15.20 7.69 22.95
C ASP A 413 15.63 6.31 23.46
N GLU A 414 14.68 5.56 24.01
CA GLU A 414 14.92 4.20 24.50
C GLU A 414 15.16 3.24 23.33
N TRP A 415 14.39 3.37 22.25
CA TRP A 415 14.61 2.64 21.01
C TRP A 415 16.00 2.92 20.41
N ASN A 416 16.42 4.18 20.39
CA ASN A 416 17.73 4.57 19.89
C ASN A 416 18.85 3.99 20.76
N ALA A 417 18.73 4.08 22.09
CA ALA A 417 19.70 3.51 23.02
C ALA A 417 19.82 1.98 22.88
N PHE A 418 18.70 1.28 22.69
CA PHE A 418 18.68 -0.16 22.41
C PHE A 418 19.41 -0.47 21.10
N MET A 419 19.07 0.25 20.02
CA MET A 419 19.67 0.03 18.70
C MET A 419 21.17 0.33 18.67
N GLU A 420 21.66 1.33 19.40
CA GLU A 420 23.09 1.62 19.51
C GLU A 420 23.85 0.43 20.11
N LYS A 421 23.34 -0.16 21.19
CA LYS A 421 23.96 -1.35 21.82
C LYS A 421 23.89 -2.57 20.93
N PHE A 422 22.73 -2.80 20.31
CA PHE A 422 22.56 -3.91 19.37
C PHE A 422 23.57 -3.82 18.21
N MET A 423 23.74 -2.62 17.62
CA MET A 423 24.69 -2.44 16.52
C MET A 423 26.15 -2.60 16.94
N GLN A 424 26.52 -2.27 18.19
CA GLN A 424 27.87 -2.55 18.71
C GLN A 424 28.19 -4.05 18.72
N LEU A 425 27.21 -4.91 18.98
CA LEU A 425 27.39 -6.38 19.02
C LEU A 425 27.38 -7.04 17.63
N VAL A 426 26.69 -6.44 16.66
CA VAL A 426 26.63 -6.97 15.29
C VAL A 426 27.88 -6.59 14.47
N VAL A 427 28.51 -5.45 14.76
CA VAL A 427 29.70 -4.96 14.06
C VAL A 427 31.00 -5.50 14.65
N ALA A 428 31.00 -5.88 15.93
CA ALA A 428 32.09 -6.58 16.60
C ALA A 428 32.20 -8.04 16.11
#